data_AF-A0A7V9AZ22-F1
#
_entry.id   AF-A0A7V9AZ22-F1
#
_cell.length_a   1.000
_cell.length_b   1.000
_cell.length_c   1.000
_cell.angle_alpha   90.00
_cell.angle_beta   90.00
_cell.angle_gamma   90.00
#
_symmetry.space_group_name_H-M   'P 1'
#
loop_
_entity.id
_entity.type
_entity.pdbx_description
1 polymer ?
#
loop_
_entity_poly.entity_id
_entity_poly.type
_entity_poly.pdbx_seq_one_letter_code
_entity_poly.pdbx_strand_id
1 'polypeptide(L)'
;GDGEVHIAWMDDRNRLGRKWNVFYRQSTDGGRSWAKRRRLSDRQGGAPYKSAKGFRFPYGDYGQLALDGEGGIFAIWGEGPSYEGPGGSWYTRSL
;
A
#
# COMPACT_ATOMS: atom_id res chain seq x y z
N GLY A 1 1.46 23.10 -14.87
CA GLY A 1 2.10 22.83 -13.57
C GLY A 1 3.12 21.72 -13.75
N ASP A 2 4.02 21.55 -12.77
CA ASP A 2 5.15 20.59 -12.85
C ASP A 2 4.72 19.11 -12.78
N GLY A 3 3.43 18.84 -12.56
CA GLY A 3 2.84 17.50 -12.56
C GLY A 3 2.66 16.92 -11.16
N GLU A 4 1.74 15.96 -11.04
CA GLU A 4 1.53 15.17 -9.83
C GLU A 4 2.29 13.83 -9.92
N VAL A 5 2.85 13.40 -8.80
CA VAL A 5 3.53 12.10 -8.69
C VAL A 5 2.92 11.33 -7.54
N HIS A 6 2.51 10.10 -7.82
CA HIS A 6 1.88 9.19 -6.87
C HIS A 6 2.75 7.95 -6.72
N ILE A 7 3.08 7.59 -5.48
CA ILE A 7 3.87 6.38 -5.19
C ILE A 7 3.18 5.53 -4.13
N ALA A 8 3.21 4.22 -4.35
CA ALA A 8 2.88 3.24 -3.34
C ALA A 8 3.98 2.20 -3.27
N TRP A 9 4.25 1.70 -2.07
CA TRP A 9 5.31 0.72 -1.85
C TRP A 9 5.01 -0.16 -0.65
N MET A 10 5.62 -1.33 -0.64
CA MET A 10 5.61 -2.23 0.50
C MET A 10 6.88 -2.05 1.33
N ASP A 11 6.74 -2.05 2.65
CA ASP A 11 7.87 -1.87 3.56
C ASP A 11 7.60 -2.53 4.92
N ASP A 12 8.58 -3.26 5.45
CA ASP A 12 8.56 -3.90 6.77
C ASP A 12 9.57 -3.29 7.76
N ARG A 13 10.37 -2.30 7.34
CA ARG A 13 11.37 -1.60 8.18
C ARG A 13 10.72 -0.69 9.22
N ASN A 14 9.40 -0.63 9.23
CA ASN A 14 8.68 0.12 10.25
C ASN A 14 8.80 -0.60 11.61
N ARG A 15 8.75 0.19 12.70
CA ARG A 15 8.87 -0.34 14.07
C ARG A 15 7.63 -1.12 14.54
N LEU A 16 6.72 -1.52 13.64
CA LEU A 16 5.49 -2.26 13.96
C LEU A 16 5.75 -3.78 13.99
N GLY A 17 6.86 -4.21 14.57
CA GLY A 17 7.15 -5.63 14.78
C GLY A 17 7.43 -6.42 13.50
N ARG A 18 8.15 -5.81 12.53
CA ARG A 18 8.60 -6.46 11.28
C ARG A 18 7.44 -7.04 10.46
N LYS A 19 6.32 -6.32 10.44
CA LYS A 19 5.17 -6.63 9.59
C LYS A 19 5.22 -5.78 8.34
N TRP A 20 4.95 -6.41 7.21
CA TRP A 20 4.83 -5.71 5.95
C TRP A 20 3.61 -4.80 5.97
N ASN A 21 3.78 -3.62 5.41
CA ASN A 21 2.73 -2.64 5.24
C ASN A 21 2.82 -2.03 3.85
N VAL A 22 1.67 -1.62 3.32
CA VAL A 22 1.58 -0.83 2.10
C VAL A 22 1.43 0.63 2.47
N PHE A 23 2.25 1.47 1.87
CA PHE A 23 2.29 2.90 2.09
C PHE A 23 2.02 3.66 0.81
N TYR A 24 1.56 4.90 0.96
CA TYR A 24 1.28 5.83 -0.12
C TYR A 24 1.75 7.25 0.23
N ARG A 25 2.26 7.98 -0.77
CA ARG A 25 2.53 9.42 -0.73
C ARG A 25 2.33 10.03 -2.11
N GLN A 26 2.06 11.33 -2.13
CA GLN A 26 2.01 12.11 -3.35
C GLN A 26 2.84 13.38 -3.27
N SER A 27 3.19 13.88 -4.44
CA SER A 27 3.76 15.19 -4.67
C SER A 27 2.88 15.92 -5.70
N THR A 28 2.71 17.22 -5.49
CA THR A 28 1.99 18.13 -6.41
C THR A 28 2.95 19.08 -7.13
N ASP A 29 4.26 18.87 -6.98
CA ASP A 29 5.32 19.75 -7.48
C ASP A 29 6.42 18.97 -8.23
N GLY A 30 6.04 17.92 -8.96
CA GLY A 30 6.96 17.11 -9.76
C GLY A 30 7.96 16.29 -8.94
N GLY A 31 7.65 15.98 -7.68
CA GLY A 31 8.47 15.17 -6.78
C GLY A 31 9.45 15.95 -5.90
N ARG A 32 9.41 17.29 -5.91
CA ARG A 32 10.32 18.13 -5.12
C ARG A 32 9.98 18.11 -3.62
N SER A 33 8.69 18.05 -3.30
CA SER A 33 8.18 17.86 -1.94
C SER A 33 7.07 16.82 -1.91
N TRP A 34 6.86 16.19 -0.74
CA TRP A 34 5.95 15.06 -0.58
C TRP A 34 5.00 15.25 0.60
N ALA A 35 3.70 15.05 0.39
CA ALA A 35 2.67 15.00 1.43
C ALA A 35 3.00 13.91 2.48
N LYS A 36 2.39 13.91 3.66
CA LYS A 36 2.70 12.90 4.71
C LYS A 36 2.47 11.46 4.21
N ARG A 37 3.25 10.51 4.74
CA ARG A 37 3.09 9.07 4.46
C ARG A 37 1.77 8.55 5.04
N ARG A 38 0.95 7.97 4.17
CA ARG A 38 -0.28 7.24 4.54
C ARG A 38 -0.02 5.75 4.52
N ARG A 39 -0.57 5.01 5.49
CA ARG A 39 -0.58 3.54 5.50
C ARG A 39 -1.89 3.07 4.90
N LEU A 40 -1.84 2.18 3.92
CA LEU A 40 -3.01 1.63 3.23
C LEU A 40 -3.47 0.29 3.81
N SER A 41 -2.53 -0.48 4.37
CA SER A 41 -2.78 -1.80 4.97
C SER A 41 -3.09 -1.72 6.47
N ASP A 42 -4.02 -0.85 6.87
CA ASP A 42 -4.41 -0.63 8.27
C ASP A 42 -5.59 -1.50 8.73
N ARG A 43 -6.26 -2.19 7.81
CA ARG A 43 -7.31 -3.16 8.11
C ARG A 43 -6.76 -4.32 8.95
N GLN A 44 -7.35 -4.53 10.12
CA GLN A 44 -6.82 -5.44 11.14
C GLN A 44 -7.21 -6.92 10.91
N GLY A 45 -8.11 -7.22 9.97
CA GLY A 45 -8.65 -8.57 9.76
C GLY A 45 -9.15 -8.82 8.34
N GLY A 46 -9.90 -9.91 8.18
CA GLY A 46 -10.36 -10.44 6.88
C GLY A 46 -9.40 -11.48 6.26
N ALA A 47 -8.26 -11.75 6.89
CA ALA A 47 -7.40 -12.90 6.63
C ALA A 47 -6.55 -13.24 7.85
N PRO A 48 -6.14 -14.51 8.05
CA PRO A 48 -5.40 -14.96 9.24
C PRO A 48 -3.97 -14.40 9.33
N TYR A 49 -3.44 -13.84 8.23
CA TYR A 49 -2.11 -13.25 8.18
C TYR A 49 -2.08 -11.73 8.45
N LYS A 50 -3.23 -11.10 8.75
CA LYS A 50 -3.37 -9.66 9.00
C LYS A 50 -3.45 -9.33 10.49
N SER A 51 -3.05 -8.11 10.82
CA SER A 51 -3.12 -7.55 12.18
C SER A 51 -3.14 -6.02 12.12
N ALA A 52 -3.40 -5.37 13.26
CA ALA A 52 -3.24 -3.92 13.40
C ALA A 52 -1.83 -3.40 13.07
N LYS A 53 -0.82 -4.27 13.03
CA LYS A 53 0.57 -3.92 12.71
C LYS A 53 0.92 -4.08 11.22
N GLY A 54 0.03 -4.69 10.42
CA GLY A 54 0.27 -5.01 9.01
C GLY A 54 0.02 -6.49 8.72
N PHE A 55 0.60 -6.98 7.62
CA PHE A 55 0.48 -8.35 7.15
C PHE A 55 1.82 -9.09 7.19
N ARG A 56 1.77 -10.42 7.00
CA ARG A 56 2.93 -11.29 7.20
C ARG A 56 3.92 -11.26 6.04
N PHE A 57 3.44 -11.26 4.78
CA PHE A 57 4.30 -11.38 3.62
C PHE A 57 3.67 -10.73 2.36
N PRO A 58 4.45 -10.06 1.49
CA PRO A 58 4.05 -9.67 0.13
C PRO A 58 3.75 -10.91 -0.70
N TYR A 59 2.48 -11.22 -0.92
CA TYR A 59 2.12 -12.44 -1.65
C TYR A 59 2.06 -12.16 -3.15
N GLY A 60 3.10 -12.62 -3.84
CA GLY A 60 3.41 -12.23 -5.21
C GLY A 60 3.99 -10.81 -5.29
N ASP A 61 4.47 -10.44 -6.48
CA ASP A 61 5.07 -9.13 -6.73
C ASP A 61 4.03 -8.06 -7.15
N TYR A 62 2.75 -8.36 -6.96
CA TYR A 62 1.65 -7.58 -7.53
C TYR A 62 1.31 -6.37 -6.66
N GLY A 63 1.52 -5.18 -7.22
CA GLY A 63 1.03 -3.91 -6.70
C GLY A 63 0.73 -2.95 -7.86
N GLN A 64 -0.39 -2.24 -7.80
CA GLN A 64 -0.76 -1.27 -8.83
C GLN A 64 -1.46 -0.06 -8.22
N LEU A 65 -1.24 1.10 -8.85
CA LEU A 65 -1.98 2.34 -8.63
C LEU A 65 -2.72 2.72 -9.92
N ALA A 66 -3.91 3.30 -9.77
CA ALA A 66 -4.65 3.94 -10.85
C ALA A 66 -5.23 5.27 -10.37
N LEU A 67 -5.39 6.21 -11.29
CA LEU A 67 -6.02 7.52 -11.08
C LEU A 67 -7.19 7.64 -12.07
N ASP A 68 -8.34 8.11 -11.61
CA ASP A 68 -9.46 8.44 -12.49
C ASP A 68 -9.45 9.94 -12.89
N GLY A 69 -10.37 10.33 -13.78
CA GLY A 69 -10.48 11.72 -14.25
C GLY A 69 -10.97 12.73 -13.21
N GLU A 70 -11.45 12.27 -12.05
CA GLU A 70 -11.93 13.09 -10.94
C GLU A 70 -10.87 13.23 -9.83
N GLY A 71 -9.68 12.63 -10.02
CA GLY A 71 -8.61 12.62 -9.02
C GLY A 71 -8.72 11.49 -8.00
N GLY A 72 -9.64 10.55 -8.20
CA GLY A 72 -9.77 9.35 -7.37
C GLY A 72 -8.58 8.41 -7.56
N ILE A 73 -7.90 8.08 -6.46
CA ILE A 73 -6.74 7.18 -6.47
C ILE A 73 -7.14 5.80 -5.97
N PHE A 74 -6.79 4.77 -6.71
CA PHE A 74 -7.04 3.36 -6.41
C PHE A 74 -5.72 2.63 -6.26
N ALA A 75 -5.63 1.76 -5.26
CA ALA A 75 -4.47 0.90 -5.06
C ALA A 75 -4.90 -0.55 -4.84
N ILE A 76 -4.18 -1.49 -5.42
CA ILE A 76 -4.32 -2.92 -5.19
C ILE A 76 -2.95 -3.55 -4.91
N TRP A 77 -2.90 -4.54 -4.02
CA TRP A 77 -1.67 -5.24 -3.65
C TRP A 77 -1.93 -6.68 -3.18
N GLY A 78 -0.90 -7.51 -3.26
CA GLY A 78 -0.93 -8.88 -2.72
C GLY A 78 -0.48 -8.96 -1.25
N GLU A 79 -1.22 -9.70 -0.43
CA GLU A 79 -0.82 -10.05 0.94
C GLU A 79 -1.00 -11.55 1.20
N GLY A 80 -0.16 -12.13 2.04
CA GLY A 80 -0.29 -13.54 2.40
C GLY A 80 0.52 -13.96 3.62
N PRO A 81 0.46 -15.27 3.95
CA PRO A 81 1.22 -15.83 5.05
C PRO A 81 2.71 -16.04 4.70
N SER A 82 3.01 -16.38 3.45
CA SER A 82 4.34 -16.66 2.88
C SER A 82 4.22 -16.68 1.36
N TYR A 83 5.31 -16.98 0.63
CA TYR A 83 5.28 -17.22 -0.82
C TYR A 83 4.46 -18.47 -1.22
N GLU A 84 4.25 -19.42 -0.29
CA GLU A 84 3.50 -20.67 -0.53
C GLU A 84 1.98 -20.44 -0.56
N GLY A 85 1.51 -19.44 0.18
CA GLY A 85 0.09 -19.06 0.19
C GLY A 85 -0.83 -20.00 0.99
N PRO A 86 -2.16 -19.95 0.72
CA PRO A 86 -2.79 -18.98 -0.17
C PRO A 86 -2.75 -17.57 0.46
N GLY A 87 -2.31 -16.59 -0.32
CA GLY A 87 -2.57 -15.18 -0.05
C GLY A 87 -3.78 -14.67 -0.83
N GLY A 88 -3.95 -13.36 -0.89
CA GLY A 88 -5.04 -12.73 -1.64
C GLY A 88 -4.72 -11.30 -2.03
N SER A 89 -5.57 -10.75 -2.90
CA SER A 89 -5.49 -9.36 -3.34
C SER A 89 -6.35 -8.46 -2.47
N TRP A 90 -5.78 -7.34 -2.05
CA TRP A 90 -6.43 -6.31 -1.25
C TRP A 90 -6.39 -4.99 -1.99
N TYR A 91 -7.43 -4.18 -1.85
CA TYR A 91 -7.49 -2.88 -2.52
C TYR A 91 -8.05 -1.80 -1.61
N THR A 92 -7.79 -0.55 -1.98
CA THR A 92 -8.42 0.62 -1.41
C THR A 92 -8.67 1.65 -2.52
N ARG A 93 -9.55 2.61 -2.23
CA ARG A 93 -9.95 3.67 -3.16
C ARG A 93 -10.06 5.01 -2.43
N SER A 94 -9.93 6.10 -3.17
CA SER A 94 -9.99 7.48 -2.69
C SER A 94 -8.92 7.74 -1.61
N LEU A 95 -7.65 7.68 -2.03
CA LEU A 95 -6.48 7.92 -1.17
C LEU A 95 -6.27 9.38 -0.76
#